data_AF-A0A443REE9-F1
#
_entry.id   AF-A0A443REE9-F1
#
_cell.length_a   1.000
_cell.length_b   1.000
_cell.length_c   1.000
_cell.angle_alpha   90.00
_cell.angle_beta   90.00
_cell.angle_gamma   90.00
#
_symmetry.space_group_name_H-M   'P 1'
#
loop_
_entity.id
_entity.type
_entity.pdbx_description
1 polymer ?
#
loop_
_entity_poly.entity_id
_entity_poly.type
_entity_poly.pdbx_seq_one_letter_code
_entity_poly.pdbx_strand_id
1 'polypeptide(L)'
;AGPALMFDSVYALAKGLHALQISAPFQLRTSNASCDGEIAWNDGTSLFNYINSVVFHGITGEIQFKEGTRSTIKFDLLKLRQHDLDKVGEWTSSGGLNVTNSAAFHEFGATNITLRVTTIEVMPYVMEKKDGNLTGNDRFEGFCIDLLQSIAKALDFHYELYLVPDGKFGAEDVDTKEWNGLVRELIDKVRIQLFYNRSVFLCNFDLDLRGFSTCA
;
A
#
# COMPACT_ATOMS: atom_id res chain seq x y z
N ALA A 1 -11.33 9.09 -8.96
CA ALA A 1 -12.28 9.23 -7.84
C ALA A 1 -13.32 10.35 -8.04
N GLY A 2 -12.97 11.50 -8.65
CA GLY A 2 -13.87 12.66 -8.76
C GLY A 2 -15.26 12.39 -9.36
N PRO A 3 -15.40 11.71 -10.52
CA PRO A 3 -16.72 11.53 -11.15
C PRO A 3 -17.68 10.65 -10.34
N ALA A 4 -17.18 9.57 -9.73
CA ALA A 4 -18.00 8.66 -8.93
C ALA A 4 -18.53 9.35 -7.66
N LEU A 5 -17.69 10.15 -6.99
CA LEU A 5 -18.12 10.93 -5.83
C LEU A 5 -19.15 12.01 -6.20
N MET A 6 -19.01 12.64 -7.37
CA MET A 6 -19.99 13.61 -7.85
C MET A 6 -21.33 12.96 -8.20
N PHE A 7 -21.32 11.77 -8.79
CA PHE A 7 -22.54 11.01 -9.04
C PHE A 7 -23.26 10.68 -7.72
N ASP A 8 -22.50 10.13 -6.76
CA ASP A 8 -23.03 9.75 -5.46
C ASP A 8 -23.53 10.96 -4.65
N SER A 9 -22.90 12.13 -4.77
CA SER A 9 -23.32 13.35 -4.05
C SER A 9 -24.64 13.92 -4.58
N VAL A 10 -24.82 13.96 -5.90
CA VAL A 10 -26.09 14.38 -6.52
C VAL A 10 -27.20 13.40 -6.13
N TYR A 11 -26.90 12.10 -6.10
CA TYR A 11 -27.86 11.09 -5.72
C TYR A 11 -28.25 11.16 -4.23
N ALA A 12 -27.28 11.44 -3.34
CA ALA A 12 -27.55 11.69 -1.92
C ALA A 12 -28.48 12.89 -1.72
N LEU A 13 -28.21 13.99 -2.42
CA LEU A 13 -29.05 15.19 -2.38
C LEU A 13 -30.48 14.90 -2.89
N ALA A 14 -30.61 14.21 -4.02
CA ALA A 14 -31.90 13.85 -4.58
C ALA A 14 -32.73 12.97 -3.62
N LYS A 15 -32.09 11.99 -2.97
CA LYS A 15 -32.74 11.17 -1.93
C LYS A 15 -33.15 11.98 -0.72
N GLY A 16 -32.30 12.90 -0.24
CA GLY A 16 -32.63 13.78 0.88
C GLY A 16 -33.83 14.68 0.58
N LEU A 17 -33.87 15.29 -0.61
CA LEU A 17 -34.99 16.10 -1.07
C LEU A 17 -36.28 15.28 -1.22
N HIS A 18 -36.19 14.09 -1.80
CA HIS A 18 -37.34 13.21 -1.96
C HIS A 18 -37.90 12.75 -0.60
N ALA A 19 -37.02 12.42 0.36
CA ALA A 19 -37.43 12.07 1.72
C ALA A 19 -38.16 13.24 2.40
N LEU A 20 -37.63 14.45 2.29
CA LEU A 20 -38.26 15.68 2.81
C LEU A 20 -39.64 15.94 2.17
N GLN A 21 -39.76 15.75 0.85
CA GLN A 21 -41.01 15.99 0.13
C GLN A 21 -42.13 15.02 0.56
N ILE A 22 -41.79 13.78 0.91
CA ILE A 22 -42.77 12.78 1.35
C ILE A 22 -43.17 12.97 2.81
N SER A 23 -42.24 13.36 3.67
CA SER A 23 -42.46 13.44 5.12
C SER A 23 -43.09 14.75 5.57
N ALA A 24 -42.90 15.84 4.82
CA ALA A 24 -43.43 17.15 5.16
C ALA A 24 -44.54 17.57 4.17
N PRO A 25 -45.72 18.02 4.65
CA PRO A 25 -46.69 18.74 3.81
C PRO A 25 -46.20 20.15 3.41
N PHE A 26 -44.93 20.48 3.70
CA PHE A 26 -44.36 21.82 3.62
C PHE A 26 -43.37 21.90 2.45
N GLN A 27 -43.59 22.88 1.59
CA GLN A 27 -42.72 23.19 0.46
C GLN A 27 -41.52 23.99 0.96
N LEU A 28 -40.29 23.55 0.62
CA LEU A 28 -39.05 24.29 0.91
C LEU A 28 -39.21 25.76 0.50
N ARG A 29 -39.07 26.69 1.44
CA ARG A 29 -39.21 28.11 1.14
C ARG A 29 -37.86 28.66 0.73
N THR A 30 -37.74 29.12 -0.51
CA THR A 30 -36.54 29.83 -0.96
C THR A 30 -36.44 31.18 -0.24
N SER A 31 -35.35 31.42 0.47
CA SER A 31 -35.00 32.73 1.01
C SER A 31 -33.95 33.39 0.12
N ASN A 32 -34.02 34.72 -0.04
CA ASN A 32 -32.93 35.46 -0.66
C ASN A 32 -31.71 35.42 0.29
N ALA A 33 -30.62 34.78 -0.14
CA ALA A 33 -29.42 34.64 0.65
C ALA A 33 -28.38 35.66 0.18
N SER A 34 -27.78 36.39 1.12
CA SER A 34 -26.58 37.21 0.87
C SER A 34 -25.42 36.65 1.71
N CYS A 35 -24.22 36.68 1.15
CA CYS A 35 -23.00 36.34 1.88
C CYS A 35 -22.48 37.49 2.76
N ASP A 36 -23.07 38.69 2.64
CA ASP A 36 -22.68 39.88 3.42
C ASP A 36 -23.24 39.87 4.86
N GLY A 37 -24.18 38.95 5.15
CA GLY A 37 -24.77 38.77 6.48
C GLY A 37 -24.95 37.30 6.85
N GLU A 38 -24.81 36.99 8.14
CA GLU A 38 -24.89 35.62 8.67
C GLU A 38 -26.34 35.18 8.94
N ILE A 39 -27.25 35.40 7.98
CA ILE A 39 -28.64 35.00 8.12
C ILE A 39 -28.80 33.56 7.64
N ALA A 40 -28.94 32.63 8.59
CA ALA A 40 -29.17 31.22 8.29
C ALA A 40 -30.53 31.00 7.61
N TRP A 41 -30.56 30.07 6.65
CA TRP A 41 -31.81 29.65 6.04
C TRP A 41 -32.64 28.80 7.00
N ASN A 42 -33.86 29.23 7.31
CA ASN A 42 -34.75 28.59 8.29
C ASN A 42 -35.00 27.09 8.01
N ASP A 43 -35.18 26.71 6.74
CA ASP A 43 -35.46 25.31 6.36
C ASP A 43 -34.16 24.50 6.14
N GLY A 44 -32.99 25.14 6.23
CA GLY A 44 -31.69 24.54 5.96
C GLY A 44 -31.36 23.39 6.91
N THR A 45 -31.65 23.53 8.20
CA THR A 45 -31.43 22.46 9.19
C THR A 45 -32.28 21.23 8.90
N SER A 46 -33.54 21.43 8.50
CA SER A 46 -34.43 20.34 8.12
C SER A 46 -33.86 19.58 6.92
N LEU A 47 -33.51 20.29 5.84
CA LEU A 47 -32.92 19.68 4.65
C LEU A 47 -31.62 18.93 4.99
N PHE A 48 -30.73 19.56 5.78
CA PHE A 48 -29.49 18.94 6.23
C PHE A 48 -29.73 17.64 6.98
N ASN A 49 -30.72 17.61 7.90
CA ASN A 49 -31.05 16.40 8.66
C ASN A 49 -31.56 15.27 7.76
N TYR A 50 -32.40 15.58 6.75
CA TYR A 50 -32.85 14.57 5.78
C TYR A 50 -31.71 14.04 4.92
N ILE A 51 -30.83 14.92 4.43
CA ILE A 51 -29.63 14.51 3.71
C ILE A 51 -28.72 13.66 4.61
N ASN A 52 -28.51 14.05 5.86
CA ASN A 52 -27.66 13.31 6.79
C ASN A 52 -28.25 11.94 7.18
N SER A 53 -29.57 11.76 7.05
CA SER A 53 -30.26 10.50 7.33
C SER A 53 -30.27 9.50 6.17
N VAL A 54 -29.82 9.89 4.97
CA VAL A 54 -29.89 8.98 3.81
C VAL A 54 -28.93 7.81 3.98
N VAL A 55 -29.42 6.63 3.63
CA VAL A 55 -28.62 5.40 3.52
C VAL A 55 -28.88 4.78 2.15
N PHE A 56 -27.84 4.59 1.37
CA PHE A 56 -27.95 3.94 0.06
C PHE A 56 -26.61 3.37 -0.41
N HIS A 57 -26.66 2.49 -1.41
CA HIS A 57 -25.48 1.97 -2.08
C HIS A 57 -25.21 2.78 -3.36
N GLY A 58 -24.09 3.48 -3.41
CA GLY A 58 -23.61 4.26 -4.55
C GLY A 58 -22.46 3.55 -5.28
N ILE A 59 -21.83 4.27 -6.22
CA ILE A 59 -20.65 3.78 -6.95
C ILE A 59 -19.45 3.59 -6.01
N THR A 60 -19.35 4.45 -4.99
CA THR A 60 -18.29 4.37 -3.97
C THR A 60 -18.64 3.46 -2.78
N GLY A 61 -19.66 2.61 -2.93
CA GLY A 61 -20.11 1.68 -1.89
C GLY A 61 -21.25 2.23 -1.03
N GLU A 62 -21.38 1.73 0.21
CA GLU A 62 -22.42 2.18 1.12
C GLU A 62 -22.17 3.62 1.60
N ILE A 63 -23.19 4.46 1.45
CA ILE A 63 -23.15 5.87 1.82
C ILE A 63 -24.13 6.08 2.97
N GLN A 64 -23.57 6.56 4.07
CA GLN A 64 -24.26 6.99 5.26
C GLN A 64 -23.50 8.18 5.83
N PHE A 65 -24.22 9.13 6.41
CA PHE A 65 -23.64 10.32 7.02
C PHE A 65 -23.86 10.35 8.53
N LYS A 66 -22.90 10.94 9.23
CA LYS A 66 -22.98 11.32 10.63
C LYS A 66 -22.44 12.74 10.74
N GLU A 67 -23.30 13.68 11.14
CA GLU A 67 -22.95 15.10 11.30
C GLU A 67 -22.29 15.70 10.04
N GLY A 68 -22.80 15.36 8.85
CA GLY A 68 -22.29 15.86 7.57
C GLY A 68 -21.03 15.17 7.05
N THR A 69 -20.49 14.18 7.78
CA THR A 69 -19.34 13.38 7.35
C THR A 69 -19.76 11.95 7.02
N ARG A 70 -19.11 11.32 6.03
CA ARG A 70 -19.42 9.94 5.67
C ARG A 70 -18.93 9.00 6.79
N SER A 71 -19.84 8.23 7.40
CA SER A 71 -19.54 7.34 8.52
C SER A 71 -18.81 6.07 8.08
N THR A 72 -19.22 5.50 6.96
CA THR A 72 -18.69 4.25 6.43
C THR A 72 -17.77 4.52 5.25
N ILE A 73 -16.47 4.29 5.45
CA ILE A 73 -15.46 4.39 4.40
C ILE A 73 -14.83 3.01 4.21
N LYS A 74 -14.79 2.59 2.94
CA LYS A 74 -14.16 1.34 2.51
C LYS A 74 -13.18 1.64 1.37
N PHE A 75 -11.97 1.11 1.49
CA PHE A 75 -10.98 1.12 0.43
C PHE A 75 -10.65 -0.31 0.05
N ASP A 76 -10.55 -0.56 -1.26
CA ASP A 76 -10.10 -1.84 -1.76
C ASP A 76 -8.58 -1.81 -1.89
N LEU A 77 -7.91 -2.82 -1.32
CA LEU A 77 -6.47 -3.01 -1.49
C LEU A 77 -6.24 -3.76 -2.79
N LEU A 78 -5.56 -3.13 -3.74
CA LEU A 78 -5.29 -3.70 -5.05
C LEU A 78 -3.78 -3.98 -5.20
N LYS A 79 -3.43 -5.18 -5.68
CA LYS A 79 -2.08 -5.53 -6.10
C LYS A 79 -2.01 -5.51 -7.62
N LEU A 80 -1.08 -4.75 -8.17
CA LEU A 80 -0.75 -4.81 -9.59
C LEU A 80 0.09 -6.07 -9.87
N ARG A 81 -0.35 -6.87 -10.82
CA ARG A 81 0.42 -7.95 -11.46
C ARG A 81 0.81 -7.51 -12.88
N GLN A 82 1.58 -8.33 -13.60
CA GLN A 82 2.08 -7.99 -14.95
C GLN A 82 0.99 -7.53 -15.93
N HIS A 83 -0.23 -8.09 -15.84
CA HIS A 83 -1.32 -7.79 -16.77
C HIS A 83 -2.65 -7.43 -16.10
N ASP A 84 -2.78 -7.60 -14.78
CA ASP A 84 -4.06 -7.44 -14.07
C ASP A 84 -3.90 -6.71 -12.74
N LEU A 85 -4.99 -6.09 -12.28
CA LEU A 85 -5.12 -5.52 -10.94
C LEU A 85 -6.02 -6.42 -10.10
N ASP A 86 -5.42 -7.06 -9.11
CA ASP A 86 -6.13 -7.98 -8.24
C ASP A 86 -6.50 -7.33 -6.92
N LYS A 87 -7.76 -7.49 -6.52
CA LYS A 87 -8.18 -7.13 -5.17
C LYS A 87 -7.65 -8.16 -4.17
N VAL A 88 -6.81 -7.69 -3.25
CA VAL A 88 -6.09 -8.53 -2.27
C VAL A 88 -6.51 -8.26 -0.83
N GLY A 89 -7.39 -7.28 -0.63
CA GLY A 89 -7.96 -6.98 0.66
C GLY A 89 -8.88 -5.79 0.62
N GLU A 90 -9.31 -5.38 1.81
CA GLU A 90 -10.10 -4.18 2.02
C GLU A 90 -9.72 -3.54 3.35
N TRP A 91 -9.83 -2.22 3.41
CA TRP A 91 -9.71 -1.44 4.63
C TRP A 91 -11.06 -0.80 4.93
N THR A 92 -11.46 -0.85 6.20
CA THR A 92 -12.66 -0.17 6.68
C THR A 92 -12.34 0.68 7.91
N SER A 93 -13.09 1.77 8.11
CA SER A 93 -12.91 2.66 9.27
C SER A 93 -13.12 1.96 10.62
N SER A 94 -13.99 0.95 10.67
CA SER A 94 -14.28 0.17 11.89
C SER A 94 -13.41 -1.07 12.06
N GLY A 95 -13.03 -1.74 10.97
CA GLY A 95 -12.32 -3.02 10.99
C GLY A 95 -10.83 -2.95 10.68
N GLY A 96 -10.30 -1.78 10.30
CA GLY A 96 -8.91 -1.64 9.88
C GLY A 96 -8.62 -2.39 8.58
N LEU A 97 -7.35 -2.74 8.36
CA LEU A 97 -6.92 -3.47 7.18
C LEU A 97 -7.23 -4.97 7.31
N ASN A 98 -7.97 -5.49 6.35
CA ASN A 98 -8.28 -6.91 6.22
C ASN A 98 -7.72 -7.44 4.89
N VAL A 99 -6.65 -8.22 4.95
CA VAL A 99 -6.03 -8.84 3.78
C VAL A 99 -6.68 -10.19 3.53
N THR A 100 -7.46 -10.29 2.45
CA THR A 100 -8.19 -11.51 2.09
C THR A 100 -7.33 -12.47 1.27
N ASN A 101 -6.38 -11.95 0.50
CA ASN A 101 -5.50 -12.75 -0.34
C ASN A 101 -4.03 -12.43 -0.07
N SER A 102 -3.53 -12.89 1.08
CA SER A 102 -2.12 -12.74 1.44
C SER A 102 -1.19 -13.46 0.47
N ALA A 103 -1.64 -14.58 -0.11
CA ALA A 103 -0.88 -15.33 -1.11
C ALA A 103 -0.61 -14.51 -2.38
N ALA A 104 -1.48 -13.56 -2.73
CA ALA A 104 -1.20 -12.67 -3.84
C ALA A 104 0.07 -11.83 -3.61
N PHE A 105 0.43 -11.51 -2.37
CA PHE A 105 1.68 -10.79 -2.06
C PHE A 105 2.91 -11.68 -2.16
N HIS A 106 2.72 -12.95 -1.87
CA HIS A 106 3.76 -13.96 -1.86
C HIS A 106 3.71 -14.78 -3.14
N GLU A 107 4.41 -14.35 -4.19
CA GLU A 107 4.64 -15.17 -5.40
C GLU A 107 5.58 -16.37 -5.13
N PHE A 108 5.52 -17.00 -3.95
CA PHE A 108 6.19 -18.27 -3.69
C PHE A 108 5.44 -19.37 -4.46
N GLY A 109 5.80 -19.56 -5.73
CA GLY A 109 5.14 -20.53 -6.61
C GLY A 109 5.30 -20.23 -8.09
N ALA A 110 5.77 -19.04 -8.47
CA ALA A 110 6.33 -18.88 -9.80
C ALA A 110 7.61 -19.72 -9.87
N THR A 111 7.56 -20.82 -10.62
CA THR A 111 8.67 -21.79 -10.79
C THR A 111 9.90 -21.20 -11.49
N ASN A 112 9.90 -19.88 -11.73
CA ASN A 112 10.91 -19.16 -12.49
C ASN A 112 11.38 -17.89 -11.75
N ILE A 113 11.40 -17.93 -10.41
CA ILE A 113 12.02 -16.87 -9.59
C ILE A 113 13.49 -17.23 -9.39
N THR A 114 14.37 -16.35 -9.86
CA THR A 114 15.80 -16.41 -9.55
C THR A 114 16.10 -15.45 -8.41
N LEU A 115 16.55 -15.99 -7.27
CA LEU A 115 16.94 -15.19 -6.11
C LEU A 115 18.27 -14.49 -6.40
N ARG A 116 18.31 -13.17 -6.23
CA ARG A 116 19.58 -12.43 -6.30
C ARG A 116 20.26 -12.46 -4.95
N VAL A 117 21.39 -13.16 -4.86
CA VAL A 117 22.15 -13.33 -3.61
C VAL A 117 23.34 -12.39 -3.63
N THR A 118 23.30 -11.37 -2.77
CA THR A 118 24.41 -10.44 -2.61
C THR A 118 25.48 -11.05 -1.69
N THR A 119 26.75 -10.91 -2.06
CA THR A 119 27.89 -11.45 -1.32
C THR A 119 29.12 -10.54 -1.42
N ILE A 120 30.15 -10.87 -0.65
CA ILE A 120 31.42 -10.16 -0.59
C ILE A 120 32.58 -11.15 -0.76
N GLU A 121 33.62 -10.76 -1.48
CA GLU A 121 34.79 -11.61 -1.71
C GLU A 121 35.67 -11.67 -0.46
N VAL A 122 35.76 -12.84 0.15
CA VAL A 122 36.57 -13.11 1.34
C VAL A 122 37.05 -14.55 1.28
N MET A 123 38.37 -14.74 1.16
CA MET A 123 38.97 -16.06 1.27
C MET A 123 38.82 -16.62 2.70
N PRO A 124 38.46 -17.90 2.89
CA PRO A 124 38.14 -18.95 1.91
C PRO A 124 36.63 -19.14 1.65
N TYR A 125 35.80 -18.17 2.05
CA TYR A 125 34.35 -18.27 2.05
C TYR A 125 33.73 -18.04 0.67
N VAL A 126 34.19 -16.99 -0.02
CA VAL A 126 33.77 -16.61 -1.37
C VAL A 126 34.96 -16.02 -2.10
N MET A 127 35.31 -16.60 -3.24
CA MET A 127 36.48 -16.26 -4.05
C MET A 127 36.08 -16.29 -5.52
N GLU A 128 36.62 -15.37 -6.32
CA GLU A 128 36.50 -15.46 -7.77
C GLU A 128 37.58 -16.39 -8.34
N LYS A 129 37.16 -17.33 -9.20
CA LYS A 129 38.05 -18.25 -9.88
C LYS A 129 38.90 -17.46 -10.87
N LYS A 130 40.21 -17.74 -10.86
CA LYS A 130 41.16 -17.10 -11.77
C LYS A 130 41.18 -17.73 -13.17
N ASP A 131 40.58 -18.90 -13.32
CA ASP A 131 40.68 -19.72 -14.53
C ASP A 131 39.38 -19.75 -15.33
N GLY A 132 39.51 -19.45 -16.63
CA GLY A 132 38.50 -19.73 -17.65
C GLY A 132 37.51 -18.60 -17.94
N ASN A 133 36.92 -18.67 -19.14
CA ASN A 133 35.84 -17.78 -19.59
C ASN A 133 34.50 -18.24 -18.96
N LEU A 134 34.47 -18.31 -17.62
CA LEU A 134 33.30 -18.73 -16.84
C LEU A 134 32.30 -17.57 -16.77
N THR A 135 31.01 -17.88 -16.74
CA THR A 135 29.93 -16.87 -16.68
C THR A 135 28.94 -17.21 -15.58
N GLY A 136 28.20 -16.20 -15.08
CA GLY A 136 27.24 -16.40 -14.01
C GLY A 136 27.89 -16.85 -12.69
N ASN A 137 27.27 -17.84 -12.04
CA ASN A 137 27.65 -18.35 -10.72
C ASN A 137 28.93 -19.18 -10.72
N ASP A 138 29.27 -19.82 -11.85
CA ASP A 138 30.40 -20.75 -11.94
C ASP A 138 31.76 -20.07 -11.72
N ARG A 139 31.78 -18.73 -11.83
CA ARG A 139 32.94 -17.87 -11.57
C ARG A 139 33.33 -17.83 -10.09
N PHE A 140 32.45 -18.23 -9.17
CA PHE A 140 32.70 -18.16 -7.74
C PHE A 140 32.96 -19.54 -7.13
N GLU A 141 33.79 -19.58 -6.10
CA GLU A 141 34.06 -20.76 -5.27
C GLU A 141 34.27 -20.38 -3.81
N GLY A 142 34.23 -21.38 -2.92
CA GLY A 142 34.47 -21.21 -1.50
C GLY A 142 33.36 -21.82 -0.65
N PHE A 143 33.60 -21.85 0.66
CA PHE A 143 32.71 -22.54 1.60
C PHE A 143 31.24 -22.07 1.53
N CYS A 144 31.01 -20.76 1.39
CA CYS A 144 29.65 -20.22 1.32
C CYS A 144 28.96 -20.54 -0.01
N ILE A 145 29.74 -20.72 -1.09
CA ILE A 145 29.20 -21.09 -2.40
C ILE A 145 28.72 -22.55 -2.37
N ASP A 146 29.52 -23.46 -1.82
CA ASP A 146 29.16 -24.88 -1.68
C ASP A 146 27.93 -25.06 -0.77
N LEU A 147 27.87 -24.29 0.32
CA LEU A 147 26.73 -24.26 1.21
C LEU A 147 25.47 -23.76 0.50
N LEU A 148 25.57 -22.63 -0.21
CA LEU A 148 24.44 -22.05 -0.96
C LEU A 148 23.93 -23.01 -2.04
N GLN A 149 24.84 -23.68 -2.76
CA GLN A 149 24.48 -24.67 -3.77
C GLN A 149 23.75 -25.87 -3.14
N SER A 150 24.18 -26.31 -1.95
CA SER A 150 23.52 -27.38 -1.21
C SER A 150 22.11 -26.98 -0.76
N ILE A 151 21.94 -25.74 -0.28
CA ILE A 151 20.64 -25.18 0.12
C ILE A 151 19.71 -25.04 -1.11
N ALA A 152 20.23 -24.51 -2.22
CA ALA A 152 19.51 -24.37 -3.48
C ALA A 152 19.01 -25.71 -4.01
N LYS A 153 19.84 -26.75 -3.93
CA LYS A 153 19.45 -28.12 -4.31
C LYS A 153 18.42 -28.74 -3.37
N ALA A 154 18.53 -28.49 -2.07
CA ALA A 154 17.60 -29.04 -1.08
C ALA A 154 16.20 -28.38 -1.15
N LEU A 155 16.15 -27.10 -1.51
CA LEU A 155 14.92 -26.30 -1.57
C LEU A 155 14.41 -26.04 -3.00
N ASP A 156 15.12 -26.53 -4.01
CA ASP A 156 14.79 -26.43 -5.44
C ASP A 156 14.54 -24.98 -5.92
N PHE A 157 15.50 -24.09 -5.70
CA PHE A 157 15.44 -22.71 -6.21
C PHE A 157 16.65 -22.32 -7.05
N HIS A 158 16.43 -21.37 -7.96
CA HIS A 158 17.47 -20.76 -8.78
C HIS A 158 18.00 -19.48 -8.12
N TYR A 159 19.29 -19.21 -8.26
CA TYR A 159 19.89 -17.98 -7.74
C TYR A 159 20.96 -17.42 -8.67
N GLU A 160 21.25 -16.13 -8.52
CA GLU A 160 22.35 -15.44 -9.18
C GLU A 160 23.20 -14.72 -8.13
N LEU A 161 24.51 -14.92 -8.17
CA LEU A 161 25.47 -14.29 -7.29
C LEU A 161 25.81 -12.87 -7.76
N TYR A 162 25.74 -11.93 -6.83
CA TYR A 162 26.06 -10.54 -7.05
C TYR A 162 27.07 -10.07 -5.99
N LEU A 163 28.19 -9.50 -6.41
CA LEU A 163 29.13 -8.89 -5.48
C LEU A 163 28.62 -7.51 -5.05
N VAL A 164 28.72 -7.23 -3.75
CA VAL A 164 28.37 -5.92 -3.20
C VAL A 164 29.26 -4.83 -3.85
N PRO A 165 28.68 -3.75 -4.41
CA PRO A 165 29.43 -2.78 -5.21
C PRO A 165 30.52 -2.04 -4.46
N ASP A 166 30.29 -1.76 -3.17
CA ASP A 166 31.21 -0.98 -2.33
C ASP A 166 32.23 -1.85 -1.59
N GLY A 167 32.14 -3.18 -1.72
CA GLY A 167 33.03 -4.13 -1.05
C GLY A 167 32.94 -4.11 0.47
N LYS A 168 31.83 -3.62 1.06
CA LYS A 168 31.67 -3.49 2.52
C LYS A 168 30.63 -4.46 3.05
N PHE A 169 30.85 -4.92 4.28
CA PHE A 169 29.83 -5.71 5.00
C PHE A 169 28.63 -4.83 5.38
N GLY A 170 28.91 -3.65 5.94
CA GLY A 170 27.89 -2.70 6.36
C GLY A 170 28.31 -1.96 7.62
N ALA A 171 28.21 -0.65 7.57
CA ALA A 171 28.39 0.26 8.68
C ALA A 171 27.32 1.34 8.57
N GLU A 172 26.73 1.69 9.71
CA GLU A 172 25.80 2.81 9.81
C GLU A 172 26.59 4.12 9.84
N ASP A 173 26.20 5.07 9.00
CA ASP A 173 26.68 6.43 9.06
C ASP A 173 26.09 7.14 10.28
N VAL A 174 26.95 7.77 11.09
CA VAL A 174 26.55 8.37 12.36
C VAL A 174 25.62 9.57 12.15
N ASP A 175 25.83 10.31 11.06
CA ASP A 175 25.14 11.56 10.75
C ASP A 175 23.84 11.29 9.97
N THR A 176 23.89 10.43 8.95
CA THR A 176 22.72 10.16 8.07
C THR A 176 21.83 9.02 8.57
N LYS A 177 22.31 8.18 9.50
CA LYS A 177 21.64 6.93 9.93
C LYS A 177 21.41 5.94 8.79
N GLU A 178 22.20 6.04 7.73
CA GLU A 178 22.12 5.14 6.60
C GLU A 178 23.18 4.05 6.71
N TRP A 179 22.76 2.81 6.44
CA TRP A 179 23.68 1.70 6.28
C TRP A 179 24.33 1.72 4.90
N ASN A 180 25.55 1.19 4.79
CA ASN A 180 26.20 0.84 3.52
C ASN A 180 26.37 -0.69 3.39
N GLY A 181 27.12 -1.14 2.37
CA GLY A 181 27.51 -2.54 2.24
C GLY A 181 26.37 -3.52 1.97
N LEU A 182 26.61 -4.78 2.33
CA LEU A 182 25.63 -5.86 2.26
C LEU A 182 24.34 -5.51 3.03
N VAL A 183 24.47 -4.81 4.17
CA VAL A 183 23.31 -4.40 4.97
C VAL A 183 22.40 -3.45 4.17
N ARG A 184 22.98 -2.48 3.45
CA ARG A 184 22.19 -1.55 2.62
C ARG A 184 21.48 -2.25 1.47
N GLU A 185 22.15 -3.18 0.79
CA GLU A 185 21.54 -3.96 -0.29
C GLU A 185 20.28 -4.72 0.20
N LEU A 186 20.31 -5.24 1.43
CA LEU A 186 19.13 -5.90 2.01
C LEU A 186 18.02 -4.91 2.36
N ILE A 187 18.36 -3.78 2.99
CA ILE A 187 17.37 -2.76 3.38
C ILE A 187 16.66 -2.18 2.14
N ASP A 188 17.42 -1.79 1.12
CA ASP A 188 16.87 -1.14 -0.07
C ASP A 188 15.99 -2.07 -0.91
N LYS A 189 16.25 -3.38 -0.85
CA LYS A 189 15.46 -4.39 -1.57
C LYS A 189 14.26 -4.92 -0.79
N VAL A 190 14.21 -4.67 0.52
CA VAL A 190 13.06 -5.00 1.39
C VAL A 190 12.08 -3.83 1.51
N ARG A 191 12.51 -2.58 1.27
CA ARG A 191 11.61 -1.41 1.34
C ARG A 191 10.54 -1.44 0.25
N ILE A 192 9.27 -1.42 0.68
CA ILE A 192 8.12 -1.12 -0.17
C ILE A 192 7.87 0.40 -0.08
N GLN A 193 8.13 1.13 -1.17
CA GLN A 193 7.76 2.53 -1.27
C GLN A 193 6.29 2.65 -1.67
N LEU A 194 5.45 3.19 -0.78
CA LEU A 194 4.07 3.55 -1.09
C LEU A 194 4.04 5.03 -1.49
N PHE A 195 3.66 5.30 -2.75
CA PHE A 195 3.50 6.66 -3.24
C PHE A 195 2.07 7.15 -2.97
N TYR A 196 1.92 8.26 -2.25
CA TYR A 196 0.70 9.05 -2.26
C TYR A 196 1.03 10.52 -2.49
N ASN A 197 0.63 11.03 -3.66
CA ASN A 197 0.54 12.45 -4.00
C ASN A 197 1.75 13.32 -3.57
N ARG A 198 2.91 13.08 -4.21
CA ARG A 198 4.19 13.81 -4.04
C ARG A 198 4.84 13.77 -2.64
N SER A 199 4.24 13.10 -1.65
CA SER A 199 4.90 12.78 -0.38
C SER A 199 5.42 11.34 -0.42
N VAL A 200 6.72 11.17 -0.14
CA VAL A 200 7.34 9.85 0.00
C VAL A 200 7.11 9.39 1.43
N PHE A 201 6.21 8.43 1.63
CA PHE A 201 6.08 7.75 2.91
C PHE A 201 7.00 6.52 2.90
N LEU A 202 8.08 6.57 3.68
CA LEU A 202 8.96 5.43 3.92
C LEU A 202 8.35 4.57 5.03
N CYS A 203 7.57 3.55 4.67
CA CYS A 203 7.29 2.48 5.63
C CYS A 203 8.50 1.56 5.68
N ASN A 204 9.32 1.66 6.74
CA ASN A 204 10.23 0.58 7.08
C ASN A 204 9.38 -0.59 7.57
N PHE A 205 9.38 -1.70 6.82
CA PHE A 205 8.90 -2.97 7.34
C PHE A 205 9.96 -3.45 8.33
N ASP A 206 9.83 -3.06 9.59
CA ASP A 206 10.61 -3.68 10.65
C ASP A 206 10.23 -5.16 10.68
N LEU A 207 11.22 -6.04 10.56
CA LEU A 207 11.08 -7.49 10.54
C LEU A 207 10.62 -8.07 11.90
N ASP A 208 10.20 -7.22 12.83
CA ASP A 208 9.64 -7.64 14.10
C ASP A 208 8.12 -7.84 13.92
N LEU A 209 7.63 -9.06 14.20
CA LEU A 209 6.22 -9.49 14.08
C LEU A 209 5.25 -8.76 15.03
N ARG A 210 5.50 -7.48 15.36
CA ARG A 210 4.71 -6.68 16.28
C ARG A 210 4.38 -5.31 15.69
N GLY A 211 3.37 -5.33 14.82
CA GLY A 211 2.50 -4.18 14.57
C GLY A 211 3.11 -3.03 13.77
N PHE A 212 2.27 -2.40 12.95
CA PHE A 212 2.60 -1.15 12.28
C PHE A 212 2.85 -0.06 13.35
N SER A 213 4.12 0.22 13.65
CA SER A 213 4.48 1.41 14.43
C SER A 213 4.54 2.61 13.48
N THR A 214 3.51 3.46 13.58
CA THR A 214 3.48 4.88 13.16
C THR A 214 4.10 5.22 11.80
N CYS A 215 3.24 5.44 10.80
CA CYS A 215 3.60 6.20 9.60
C CYS A 215 3.77 7.68 9.97
N ALA A 216 4.94 8.26 9.69
CA ALA A 216 5.19 9.71 9.71
C ALA A 216 5.34 10.22 8.27
#